data_AF-A0A2S0HW48-F1
#
_entry.id   AF-A0A2S0HW48-F1
#
_cell.length_a   1.000
_cell.length_b   1.000
_cell.length_c   1.000
_cell.angle_alpha   90.00
_cell.angle_beta   90.00
_cell.angle_gamma   90.00
#
_symmetry.space_group_name_H-M   'P 1'
#
loop_
_entity.id
_entity.type
_entity.pdbx_description
1 polymer ?
#
loop_
_entity_poly.entity_id
_entity_poly.type
_entity_poly.pdbx_seq_one_letter_code
_entity_poly.pdbx_strand_id
1 'polypeptide(L)'
;MDYITRDIISQDWITFLLVGCVVLYTITKYFYPLRFQEFILLPITNKYFLVQGKNNEIQHPFNIILFIAQIISVSLFIYLLISTTNPDLISANKWIFIQICTAYAGFVLVKYYLEKIISTVFSLESYINQYLYEKITYRNLLAMAIFLGNLVFFYILQPSLLVLLVFFGILILLNAVSMFYSYKTNGKLIFRNFFYFILYLCALEISPYFILYKVFIDGGGL
;
A
#
# COMPACT_ATOMS: atom_id res chain seq x y z
N MET A 1 -24.29 -33.93 9.92
CA MET A 1 -23.77 -32.94 8.94
C MET A 1 -24.24 -31.59 9.44
N ASP A 2 -23.47 -31.02 10.35
CA ASP A 2 -23.77 -29.70 10.90
C ASP A 2 -23.47 -28.68 9.81
N TYR A 3 -24.52 -28.09 9.28
CA TYR A 3 -24.46 -26.92 8.43
C TYR A 3 -23.80 -25.82 9.27
N ILE A 4 -22.55 -25.51 8.91
CA ILE A 4 -21.85 -24.31 9.34
C ILE A 4 -22.72 -23.14 8.86
N THR A 5 -23.61 -22.63 9.71
CA THR A 5 -24.31 -21.37 9.50
C THR A 5 -23.30 -20.25 9.69
N ARG A 6 -22.41 -20.14 8.72
CA ARG A 6 -21.57 -18.97 8.52
C ARG A 6 -22.52 -17.87 8.08
N ASP A 7 -22.65 -16.80 8.87
CA ASP A 7 -23.53 -15.67 8.61
C ASP A 7 -23.47 -15.21 7.14
N ILE A 8 -24.42 -15.70 6.32
CA ILE A 8 -24.45 -15.49 4.86
C ILE A 8 -24.77 -14.02 4.54
N ILE A 9 -25.23 -13.23 5.53
CA ILE A 9 -25.82 -11.91 5.32
C ILE A 9 -24.82 -10.72 5.45
N SER A 10 -23.50 -10.95 5.56
CA SER A 10 -22.55 -9.82 5.71
C SER A 10 -21.20 -9.94 4.97
N GLN A 11 -21.04 -10.82 3.97
CA GLN A 11 -19.77 -10.93 3.21
C GLN A 11 -19.88 -10.69 1.69
N ASP A 12 -21.08 -10.43 1.15
CA ASP A 12 -21.28 -10.28 -0.29
C ASP A 12 -20.54 -9.08 -0.88
N TRP A 13 -20.56 -7.95 -0.17
CA TRP A 13 -19.87 -6.73 -0.60
C TRP A 13 -18.34 -6.88 -0.57
N ILE A 14 -17.80 -7.63 0.40
CA ILE A 14 -16.36 -7.95 0.47
C ILE A 14 -15.96 -8.82 -0.71
N THR A 15 -16.80 -9.82 -1.04
CA THR A 15 -16.61 -10.68 -2.20
C THR A 15 -16.59 -9.88 -3.49
N PHE A 16 -17.52 -8.94 -3.66
CA PHE A 16 -17.56 -8.07 -4.83
C PHE A 16 -16.28 -7.23 -4.98
N LEU A 17 -15.76 -6.68 -3.88
CA LEU A 17 -14.50 -5.91 -3.90
C LEU A 17 -13.30 -6.78 -4.25
N LEU A 18 -13.21 -7.99 -3.69
CA LEU A 18 -12.12 -8.93 -3.98
C LEU A 18 -12.15 -9.41 -5.43
N VAL A 19 -13.34 -9.72 -5.97
CA VAL A 19 -13.52 -10.00 -7.39
C VAL A 19 -13.12 -8.80 -8.24
N GLY A 20 -13.49 -7.59 -7.83
CA GLY A 20 -13.03 -6.33 -8.44
C GLY A 20 -11.51 -6.24 -8.53
N CYS A 21 -10.79 -6.57 -7.44
CA CYS A 21 -9.32 -6.63 -7.46
C CYS A 21 -8.78 -7.68 -8.45
N VAL A 22 -9.38 -8.88 -8.52
CA VAL A 22 -8.98 -9.90 -9.51
C VAL A 22 -9.14 -9.38 -10.94
N VAL A 23 -10.25 -8.69 -11.22
CA VAL A 23 -10.51 -8.08 -12.53
C VAL A 23 -9.45 -7.01 -12.83
N LEU A 24 -9.12 -6.13 -11.88
CA LEU A 24 -8.08 -5.11 -12.06
C LEU A 24 -6.71 -5.73 -12.36
N TYR A 25 -6.29 -6.77 -11.62
CA TYR A 25 -5.03 -7.47 -11.87
C TYR A 25 -5.04 -8.18 -13.24
N THR A 26 -6.16 -8.77 -13.63
CA THR A 26 -6.31 -9.46 -14.91
C THR A 26 -6.23 -8.48 -16.09
N ILE A 27 -6.94 -7.35 -16.00
CA ILE A 27 -6.87 -6.25 -16.99
C ILE A 27 -5.42 -5.77 -17.12
N THR A 28 -4.75 -5.54 -15.99
CA THR A 28 -3.35 -5.09 -15.97
C THR A 28 -2.43 -6.09 -16.68
N LYS A 29 -2.58 -7.39 -16.38
CA LYS A 29 -1.82 -8.46 -17.03
C LYS A 29 -2.12 -8.58 -18.52
N TYR A 30 -3.37 -8.40 -18.93
CA TYR A 30 -3.80 -8.52 -20.32
C TYR A 30 -3.23 -7.39 -21.19
N PHE A 31 -3.36 -6.14 -20.74
CA PHE A 31 -2.87 -4.97 -21.50
C PHE A 31 -1.36 -4.78 -21.42
N TYR A 32 -0.72 -5.20 -20.32
CA TYR A 32 0.71 -4.97 -20.07
C TYR A 32 1.45 -6.23 -19.59
N PRO A 33 1.44 -7.33 -20.38
CA PRO A 33 1.92 -8.65 -19.92
C PRO A 33 3.40 -8.67 -19.54
N LEU A 34 4.28 -8.07 -20.38
CA LEU A 34 5.71 -7.99 -20.11
C LEU A 34 5.99 -7.19 -18.84
N ARG A 35 5.28 -6.06 -18.66
CA ARG A 35 5.46 -5.21 -17.47
C ARG A 35 4.97 -5.91 -16.20
N PHE A 36 3.85 -6.61 -16.29
CA PHE A 36 3.29 -7.37 -15.18
C PHE A 36 4.19 -8.54 -14.76
N GLN A 37 4.82 -9.22 -15.72
CA GLN A 37 5.77 -10.29 -15.42
C GLN A 37 7.01 -9.76 -14.70
N GLU A 38 7.59 -8.65 -15.18
CA GLU A 38 8.72 -8.02 -14.52
C GLU A 38 8.34 -7.46 -13.13
N PHE A 39 7.11 -6.95 -12.97
CA PHE A 39 6.57 -6.48 -11.70
C PHE A 39 6.49 -7.59 -10.64
N ILE A 40 5.97 -8.78 -10.99
CA ILE A 40 5.91 -9.92 -10.05
C ILE A 40 7.31 -10.40 -9.66
N LEU A 41 8.28 -10.30 -10.58
CA LEU A 41 9.65 -10.74 -10.36
C LEU A 41 10.53 -9.72 -9.61
N LEU A 42 9.98 -8.57 -9.21
CA LEU A 42 10.69 -7.53 -8.45
C LEU A 42 11.40 -8.03 -7.18
N PRO A 43 10.82 -8.92 -6.34
CA PRO A 43 11.50 -9.42 -5.15
C PRO A 43 12.75 -10.24 -5.46
N ILE A 44 12.84 -10.76 -6.68
CA ILE A 44 13.90 -11.68 -7.11
C ILE A 44 14.92 -10.94 -7.98
N THR A 45 14.46 -10.01 -8.83
CA THR A 45 15.30 -9.32 -9.81
C THR A 45 14.97 -7.83 -9.90
N ASN A 46 16.00 -6.99 -9.85
CA ASN A 46 15.90 -5.55 -10.12
C ASN A 46 15.72 -5.23 -11.62
N LYS A 47 15.49 -6.24 -12.47
CA LYS A 47 15.42 -6.10 -13.93
C LYS A 47 14.31 -5.15 -14.37
N TYR A 48 13.20 -5.10 -13.62
CA TYR A 48 12.10 -4.15 -13.83
C TYR A 48 12.59 -2.69 -13.85
N PHE A 49 13.41 -2.28 -12.89
CA PHE A 49 13.91 -0.90 -12.85
C PHE A 49 15.01 -0.63 -13.87
N LEU A 50 15.81 -1.63 -14.21
CA LEU A 50 16.88 -1.50 -15.21
C LEU A 50 16.34 -1.40 -16.65
N VAL A 51 15.26 -2.11 -16.97
CA VAL A 51 14.67 -2.15 -18.32
C VAL A 51 13.61 -1.07 -18.49
N GLN A 52 12.81 -0.79 -17.47
CA GLN A 52 11.67 0.14 -17.57
C GLN A 52 11.88 1.51 -16.89
N GLY A 53 12.90 1.67 -16.06
CA GLY A 53 13.12 2.91 -15.28
C GLY A 53 13.52 4.14 -16.11
N LYS A 54 13.94 3.98 -17.37
CA LYS A 54 14.42 5.11 -18.18
C LYS A 54 13.32 6.05 -18.73
N ASN A 55 12.10 5.57 -18.94
CA ASN A 55 11.01 6.33 -19.59
C ASN A 55 9.64 6.19 -18.91
N ASN A 56 9.54 5.54 -17.74
CA ASN A 56 8.23 5.29 -17.14
C ASN A 56 7.82 6.38 -16.17
N GLU A 57 6.75 7.08 -16.53
CA GLU A 57 6.05 7.99 -15.64
C GLU A 57 5.18 7.23 -14.64
N ILE A 58 5.15 7.71 -13.40
CA ILE A 58 4.29 7.18 -12.31
C ILE A 58 2.81 7.20 -12.74
N GLN A 59 2.42 8.14 -13.60
CA GLN A 59 1.06 8.32 -14.13
C GLN A 59 0.68 7.32 -15.22
N HIS A 60 1.55 6.36 -15.55
CA HIS A 60 1.21 5.34 -16.54
C HIS A 60 -0.01 4.51 -16.09
N PRO A 61 -0.97 4.19 -17.00
CA PRO A 61 -2.22 3.50 -16.65
C PRO A 61 -2.02 2.20 -15.85
N PHE A 62 -0.96 1.45 -16.15
CA PHE A 62 -0.52 0.29 -15.37
C PHE A 62 -0.45 0.57 -13.86
N ASN A 63 0.23 1.65 -13.46
CA ASN A 63 0.40 2.00 -12.06
C ASN A 63 -0.89 2.51 -11.44
N ILE A 64 -1.72 3.22 -12.21
CA ILE A 64 -3.02 3.72 -11.76
C ILE A 64 -3.96 2.56 -11.43
N ILE A 65 -4.05 1.55 -12.31
CA ILE A 65 -4.89 0.37 -12.08
C ILE A 65 -4.43 -0.41 -10.85
N LEU A 66 -3.11 -0.63 -10.73
CA LEU A 66 -2.54 -1.29 -9.55
C LEU A 66 -2.75 -0.47 -8.26
N PHE A 67 -2.71 0.85 -8.34
CA PHE A 67 -2.96 1.73 -7.21
C PHE A 67 -4.41 1.65 -6.71
N ILE A 68 -5.39 1.52 -7.62
CA ILE A 68 -6.79 1.28 -7.23
C ILE A 68 -6.92 -0.07 -6.52
N ALA A 69 -6.32 -1.13 -7.06
CA ALA A 69 -6.30 -2.44 -6.43
C ALA A 69 -5.61 -2.41 -5.06
N GLN A 70 -4.54 -1.61 -4.93
CA GLN A 70 -3.86 -1.37 -3.67
C GLN A 70 -4.79 -0.73 -2.63
N ILE A 71 -5.49 0.36 -2.99
CA ILE A 71 -6.40 1.06 -2.08
C ILE A 71 -7.42 0.08 -1.52
N ILE A 72 -8.10 -0.67 -2.39
CA ILE A 72 -9.12 -1.63 -1.97
C ILE A 72 -8.52 -2.71 -1.04
N SER A 73 -7.38 -3.30 -1.43
CA SER A 73 -6.77 -4.40 -0.68
C SER A 73 -6.30 -3.96 0.70
N VAL A 74 -5.66 -2.79 0.82
CA VAL A 74 -5.19 -2.30 2.11
C VAL A 74 -6.36 -1.86 2.99
N SER A 75 -7.36 -1.20 2.42
CA SER A 75 -8.56 -0.81 3.17
C SER A 75 -9.35 -2.02 3.69
N LEU A 76 -9.45 -3.10 2.91
CA LEU A 76 -10.05 -4.36 3.38
C LEU A 76 -9.27 -4.97 4.55
N PHE A 77 -7.94 -4.92 4.50
CA PHE A 77 -7.12 -5.44 5.59
C PHE A 77 -7.25 -4.59 6.88
N ILE A 78 -7.30 -3.26 6.76
CA ILE A 78 -7.55 -2.36 7.90
C ILE A 78 -8.95 -2.60 8.47
N TYR A 79 -9.96 -2.75 7.61
CA TYR A 79 -11.32 -3.09 8.03
C TYR A 79 -11.34 -4.40 8.83
N LEU A 80 -10.59 -5.42 8.38
CA LEU A 80 -10.46 -6.71 9.07
C LEU A 80 -9.78 -6.59 10.44
N LEU A 81 -8.75 -5.74 10.56
CA LEU A 81 -8.11 -5.45 11.85
C LEU A 81 -9.08 -4.80 12.83
N ILE A 82 -9.86 -3.82 12.36
CA ILE A 82 -10.86 -3.13 13.18
C ILE A 82 -11.98 -4.10 13.56
N SER A 83 -12.44 -4.95 12.65
CA SER A 83 -13.52 -5.92 12.91
C SER A 83 -13.13 -6.92 13.99
N THR A 84 -11.84 -7.26 14.06
CA THR A 84 -11.30 -8.20 15.03
C THR A 84 -11.04 -7.55 16.39
N THR A 85 -10.70 -6.27 16.42
CA THR A 85 -10.32 -5.57 17.66
C THR A 85 -11.49 -4.83 18.32
N ASN A 86 -12.36 -4.22 17.52
CA ASN A 86 -13.46 -3.35 17.96
C ASN A 86 -14.72 -3.63 17.12
N PRO A 87 -15.40 -4.77 17.32
CA PRO A 87 -16.58 -5.14 16.52
C PRO A 87 -17.73 -4.14 16.67
N ASP A 88 -17.85 -3.49 17.84
CA ASP A 88 -18.91 -2.52 18.12
C ASP A 88 -18.84 -1.30 17.18
N LEU A 89 -17.63 -0.82 16.85
CA LEU A 89 -17.44 0.31 15.93
C LEU A 89 -17.97 0.02 14.53
N ILE A 90 -17.83 -1.22 14.06
CA ILE A 90 -18.33 -1.63 12.75
C ILE A 90 -19.85 -1.74 12.77
N SER A 91 -20.40 -2.28 13.85
CA SER A 91 -21.85 -2.39 14.01
C SER A 91 -22.53 -1.02 14.09
N ALA A 92 -21.86 -0.04 14.71
CA ALA A 92 -22.34 1.33 14.87
C ALA A 92 -22.24 2.15 13.57
N ASN A 93 -21.24 1.89 12.72
CA ASN A 93 -20.97 2.68 11.53
C ASN A 93 -20.83 1.81 10.27
N LYS A 94 -21.93 1.68 9.52
CA LYS A 94 -21.97 0.96 8.23
C LYS A 94 -21.08 1.59 7.15
N TRP A 95 -20.70 2.86 7.27
CA TRP A 95 -19.87 3.60 6.31
C TRP A 95 -18.37 3.53 6.61
N ILE A 96 -17.97 2.78 7.65
CA ILE A 96 -16.58 2.72 8.12
C ILE A 96 -15.61 2.28 7.03
N PHE A 97 -15.99 1.33 6.16
CA PHE A 97 -15.15 0.90 5.04
C PHE A 97 -14.86 2.04 4.05
N ILE A 98 -15.87 2.83 3.71
CA ILE A 98 -15.72 3.96 2.79
C ILE A 98 -14.83 5.04 3.43
N GLN A 99 -14.98 5.29 4.73
CA GLN A 99 -14.11 6.21 5.47
C GLN A 99 -12.65 5.74 5.49
N ILE A 100 -12.40 4.44 5.71
CA ILE A 100 -11.05 3.86 5.65
C ILE A 100 -10.47 4.00 4.24
N CYS A 101 -11.27 3.72 3.22
CA CYS A 101 -10.88 3.82 1.81
C CYS A 101 -10.48 5.25 1.43
N THR A 102 -11.33 6.24 1.74
CA THR A 102 -11.06 7.65 1.42
C THR A 102 -9.91 8.22 2.24
N ALA A 103 -9.83 7.90 3.54
CA ALA A 103 -8.72 8.33 4.39
C ALA A 103 -7.39 7.76 3.91
N TYR A 104 -7.34 6.46 3.59
CA TYR A 104 -6.14 5.82 3.05
C TYR A 104 -5.74 6.42 1.71
N ALA A 105 -6.66 6.49 0.74
CA ALA A 105 -6.38 7.05 -0.58
C ALA A 105 -5.90 8.51 -0.48
N GLY A 106 -6.59 9.33 0.31
CA GLY A 106 -6.22 10.72 0.56
C GLY A 106 -4.82 10.85 1.17
N PHE A 107 -4.51 10.05 2.20
CA PHE A 107 -3.19 10.03 2.83
C PHE A 107 -2.08 9.70 1.82
N VAL A 108 -2.28 8.70 0.96
CA VAL A 108 -1.28 8.33 -0.04
C VAL A 108 -1.11 9.40 -1.11
N LEU A 109 -2.21 9.96 -1.62
CA LEU A 109 -2.17 10.99 -2.65
C LEU A 109 -1.53 12.28 -2.13
N VAL A 110 -1.94 12.77 -0.96
CA VAL A 110 -1.36 13.96 -0.33
C VAL A 110 0.14 13.77 -0.13
N LYS A 111 0.56 12.60 0.41
CA LYS A 111 1.98 12.30 0.58
C LYS A 111 2.72 12.35 -0.76
N TYR A 112 2.21 11.68 -1.79
CA TYR A 112 2.81 11.67 -3.11
C TYR A 112 2.97 13.08 -3.73
N TYR A 113 1.92 13.91 -3.68
CA TYR A 113 1.96 15.26 -4.24
C TYR A 113 2.92 16.17 -3.47
N LEU A 114 3.00 16.05 -2.14
CA LEU A 114 4.00 16.78 -1.36
C LEU A 114 5.42 16.37 -1.74
N GLU A 115 5.70 15.06 -1.90
CA GLU A 115 7.01 14.56 -2.34
C GLU A 115 7.36 15.12 -3.74
N LYS A 116 6.37 15.20 -4.63
CA LYS A 116 6.52 15.74 -5.98
C LYS A 116 6.80 17.26 -5.99
N ILE A 117 6.07 18.04 -5.20
CA ILE A 117 6.27 19.50 -5.10
C ILE A 117 7.68 19.81 -4.59
N ILE A 118 8.11 19.12 -3.54
CA ILE A 118 9.46 19.27 -2.98
C ILE A 118 10.51 18.94 -4.05
N SER A 119 10.30 17.84 -4.80
CA SER A 119 11.19 17.47 -5.89
C SER A 119 11.38 18.56 -6.93
N THR A 120 10.30 19.27 -7.30
CA THR A 120 10.34 20.37 -8.26
C THR A 120 11.01 21.61 -7.65
N VAL A 121 10.67 21.98 -6.41
CA VAL A 121 11.24 23.16 -5.73
C VAL A 121 12.77 23.06 -5.59
N PHE A 122 13.29 21.87 -5.29
CA PHE A 122 14.73 21.65 -5.13
C PHE A 122 15.45 21.27 -6.44
N SER A 123 14.76 21.26 -7.59
CA SER A 123 15.32 20.84 -8.89
C SER A 123 15.94 19.43 -8.86
N LEU A 124 15.36 18.53 -8.07
CA LEU A 124 15.81 17.13 -7.90
C LEU A 124 14.90 16.13 -8.64
N GLU A 125 14.14 16.60 -9.61
CA GLU A 125 13.10 15.85 -10.34
C GLU A 125 13.58 14.52 -10.90
N SER A 126 14.72 14.47 -11.58
CA SER A 126 15.22 13.24 -12.17
C SER A 126 15.51 12.15 -11.13
N TYR A 127 15.93 12.54 -9.93
CA TYR A 127 16.35 11.62 -8.87
C TYR A 127 15.19 11.18 -7.98
N ILE A 128 14.38 12.15 -7.53
CA ILE A 128 13.24 11.86 -6.66
C ILE A 128 12.13 11.18 -7.45
N ASN A 129 11.92 11.48 -8.73
CA ASN A 129 10.90 10.78 -9.53
C ASN A 129 11.21 9.28 -9.67
N GLN A 130 12.48 8.91 -9.88
CA GLN A 130 12.87 7.50 -9.94
C GLN A 130 12.65 6.80 -8.59
N TYR A 131 13.06 7.45 -7.49
CA TYR A 131 12.83 6.94 -6.14
C TYR A 131 11.33 6.77 -5.82
N LEU A 132 10.50 7.77 -6.16
CA LEU A 132 9.05 7.73 -5.96
C LEU A 132 8.41 6.62 -6.80
N TYR A 133 8.87 6.42 -8.03
CA TYR A 133 8.41 5.33 -8.88
C TYR A 133 8.73 3.96 -8.29
N GLU A 134 9.96 3.75 -7.81
CA GLU A 134 10.38 2.52 -7.12
C GLU A 134 9.50 2.27 -5.88
N LYS A 135 9.34 3.29 -5.04
CA LYS A 135 8.55 3.24 -3.80
C LYS A 135 7.09 2.87 -4.05
N ILE A 136 6.43 3.49 -5.03
CA ILE A 136 5.03 3.17 -5.39
C ILE A 136 4.93 1.75 -5.95
N THR A 137 5.89 1.35 -6.79
CA THR A 137 5.90 0.00 -7.37
C THR A 137 6.01 -1.08 -6.29
N TYR A 138 6.96 -0.95 -5.36
CA TYR A 138 7.08 -1.90 -4.24
C TYR A 138 5.83 -1.93 -3.37
N ARG A 139 5.19 -0.78 -3.15
CA ARG A 139 3.95 -0.70 -2.39
C ARG A 139 2.77 -1.39 -3.09
N ASN A 140 2.65 -1.22 -4.41
CA ASN A 140 1.68 -1.95 -5.23
C ASN A 140 1.91 -3.47 -5.14
N LEU A 141 3.17 -3.91 -5.13
CA LEU A 141 3.52 -5.32 -4.99
C LEU A 141 3.15 -5.89 -3.62
N LEU A 142 3.46 -5.15 -2.54
CA LEU A 142 3.02 -5.52 -1.20
C LEU A 142 1.49 -5.59 -1.11
N ALA A 143 0.78 -4.69 -1.80
CA ALA A 143 -0.67 -4.71 -1.82
C ALA A 143 -1.24 -5.95 -2.53
N MET A 144 -0.54 -6.47 -3.54
CA MET A 144 -0.87 -7.77 -4.15
C MET A 144 -0.69 -8.92 -3.14
N ALA A 145 0.33 -8.88 -2.28
CA ALA A 145 0.49 -9.85 -1.20
C ALA A 145 -0.62 -9.70 -0.13
N ILE A 146 -0.99 -8.46 0.22
CA ILE A 146 -2.11 -8.16 1.13
C ILE A 146 -3.42 -8.69 0.56
N PHE A 147 -3.65 -8.53 -0.75
CA PHE A 147 -4.82 -9.09 -1.43
C PHE A 147 -4.91 -10.61 -1.24
N LEU A 148 -3.81 -11.34 -1.44
CA LEU A 148 -3.76 -12.78 -1.19
C LEU A 148 -4.02 -13.11 0.28
N GLY A 149 -3.44 -12.34 1.20
CA GLY A 149 -3.71 -12.48 2.64
C GLY A 149 -5.19 -12.29 2.97
N ASN A 150 -5.84 -11.27 2.41
CA ASN A 150 -7.27 -11.03 2.58
C ASN A 150 -8.10 -12.23 2.07
N LEU A 151 -7.78 -12.82 0.92
CA LEU A 151 -8.48 -14.03 0.45
C LEU A 151 -8.39 -15.17 1.47
N VAL A 152 -7.21 -15.39 2.05
CA VAL A 152 -7.00 -16.42 3.07
C VAL A 152 -7.81 -16.10 4.32
N PHE A 153 -7.73 -14.88 4.87
CA PHE A 153 -8.41 -14.53 6.10
C PHE A 153 -9.93 -14.43 5.96
N PHE A 154 -10.42 -13.97 4.80
CA PHE A 154 -11.86 -13.86 4.59
C PHE A 154 -12.50 -15.20 4.27
N TYR A 155 -11.84 -16.17 3.64
CA TYR A 155 -12.52 -17.41 3.19
C TYR A 155 -11.99 -18.69 3.82
N ILE A 156 -10.70 -18.77 4.13
CA ILE A 156 -10.02 -20.01 4.51
C ILE A 156 -9.83 -20.10 6.03
N LEU A 157 -9.31 -19.05 6.64
CA LEU A 157 -8.89 -19.04 8.04
C LEU A 157 -9.62 -17.94 8.82
N GLN A 158 -10.34 -18.29 9.87
CA GLN A 158 -10.90 -17.30 10.78
C GLN A 158 -9.76 -16.56 11.50
N PRO A 159 -9.60 -15.24 11.29
CA PRO A 159 -8.41 -14.54 11.73
C PRO A 159 -8.48 -14.26 13.24
N SER A 160 -7.46 -14.67 13.98
CA SER A 160 -7.22 -14.17 15.33
C SER A 160 -6.39 -12.89 15.27
N LEU A 161 -6.53 -12.03 16.28
CA LEU A 161 -5.77 -10.78 16.38
C LEU A 161 -4.26 -11.02 16.26
N LEU A 162 -3.74 -12.08 16.90
CA LEU A 162 -2.33 -12.43 16.85
C LEU A 162 -1.89 -12.76 15.42
N VAL A 163 -2.66 -13.56 14.68
CA VAL A 163 -2.34 -13.92 13.29
C VAL A 163 -2.32 -12.69 12.39
N LEU A 164 -3.29 -11.78 12.55
CA LEU A 164 -3.31 -10.51 11.79
C LEU A 164 -2.11 -9.62 12.13
N LEU A 165 -1.72 -9.54 13.40
CA LEU A 165 -0.55 -8.76 13.82
C LEU A 165 0.76 -9.35 13.31
N VAL A 166 0.91 -10.68 13.32
CA VAL A 166 2.08 -11.35 12.73
C VAL A 166 2.16 -11.07 11.24
N PHE A 167 1.03 -11.20 10.51
CA PHE A 167 0.98 -10.89 9.09
C PHE A 167 1.33 -9.42 8.82
N PHE A 168 0.79 -8.49 9.61
CA PHE A 168 1.13 -7.07 9.52
C PHE A 168 2.62 -6.80 9.82
N GLY A 169 3.20 -7.47 10.82
CA GLY A 169 4.62 -7.39 11.12
C GLY A 169 5.50 -7.86 9.96
N ILE A 170 5.12 -8.96 9.30
CA ILE A 170 5.81 -9.44 8.09
C ILE A 170 5.74 -8.40 6.97
N LEU A 171 4.57 -7.77 6.75
CA LEU A 171 4.42 -6.72 5.74
C LEU A 171 5.31 -5.50 6.03
N ILE A 172 5.43 -5.09 7.30
CA ILE A 172 6.33 -4.01 7.71
C ILE A 172 7.79 -4.38 7.42
N LEU A 173 8.21 -5.61 7.76
CA LEU A 173 9.56 -6.09 7.48
C LEU A 173 9.86 -6.11 5.98
N LEU A 174 8.93 -6.63 5.17
CA LEU A 174 9.08 -6.63 3.71
C LEU A 174 9.16 -5.21 3.13
N ASN A 175 8.39 -4.26 3.68
CA ASN A 175 8.46 -2.86 3.29
C ASN A 175 9.81 -2.23 3.66
N ALA A 176 10.31 -2.48 4.87
CA ALA A 176 11.62 -2.00 5.31
C ALA A 176 12.76 -2.55 4.44
N VAL A 177 12.71 -3.84 4.09
CA VAL A 177 13.68 -4.47 3.18
C VAL A 177 13.61 -3.83 1.79
N SER A 178 12.42 -3.64 1.23
CA SER A 178 12.23 -3.02 -0.09
C SER A 178 12.77 -1.59 -0.14
N MET A 179 12.51 -0.82 0.92
CA MET A 179 13.01 0.54 1.10
C MET A 179 14.54 0.57 1.20
N PHE A 180 15.14 -0.36 1.96
CA PHE A 180 16.59 -0.51 2.05
C PHE A 180 17.24 -0.85 0.69
N TYR A 181 16.62 -1.74 -0.10
CA TYR A 181 17.11 -2.07 -1.44
C TYR A 181 17.04 -0.88 -2.40
N SER A 182 15.95 -0.10 -2.36
CA SER A 182 15.82 1.13 -3.17
C SER A 182 16.89 2.16 -2.79
N TYR A 183 17.16 2.32 -1.48
CA TYR A 183 18.25 3.19 -1.00
C TYR A 183 19.62 2.72 -1.41
N LYS A 184 19.91 1.42 -1.33
CA LYS A 184 21.21 0.89 -1.75
C LYS A 184 21.44 1.05 -3.25
N THR A 185 20.39 0.87 -4.05
CA THR A 185 20.44 0.98 -5.51
C THR A 185 20.66 2.43 -5.95
N ASN A 186 20.03 3.39 -5.27
CA ASN A 186 20.16 4.83 -5.56
C ASN A 186 21.15 5.57 -4.65
N GLY A 187 21.92 4.86 -3.83
CA GLY A 187 22.72 5.43 -2.74
C GLY A 187 23.79 6.43 -3.20
N LYS A 188 24.42 6.21 -4.36
CA LYS A 188 25.41 7.13 -4.93
C LYS A 188 24.83 8.52 -5.25
N LEU A 189 23.54 8.60 -5.55
CA LEU A 189 22.83 9.84 -5.83
C LEU A 189 22.37 10.56 -4.56
N ILE A 190 21.92 9.79 -3.58
CA ILE A 190 21.47 10.30 -2.27
C ILE A 190 22.64 10.88 -1.48
N PHE A 191 23.81 10.24 -1.50
CA PHE A 191 25.00 10.72 -0.78
C PHE A 191 25.52 12.07 -1.27
N ARG A 192 25.28 12.44 -2.54
CA ARG A 192 25.69 13.75 -3.07
C ARG A 192 24.89 14.90 -2.47
N ASN A 193 23.65 14.66 -2.05
CA ASN A 193 22.73 15.63 -1.46
C ASN A 193 22.20 15.17 -0.09
N PHE A 194 23.08 14.59 0.74
CA PHE A 194 22.70 13.89 1.98
C PHE A 194 21.86 14.75 2.95
N PHE A 195 22.15 16.05 3.04
CA PHE A 195 21.39 16.96 3.90
C PHE A 195 19.94 17.15 3.43
N TYR A 196 19.71 17.30 2.12
CA TYR A 196 18.37 17.39 1.54
C TYR A 196 17.59 16.09 1.69
N PHE A 197 18.29 14.95 1.64
CA PHE A 197 17.68 13.65 1.88
C PHE A 197 17.24 13.46 3.34
N ILE A 198 18.05 13.87 4.33
CA ILE A 198 17.65 13.85 5.73
C ILE A 198 16.45 14.77 5.96
N LEU A 199 16.48 15.98 5.42
CA LEU A 199 15.35 16.92 5.54
C LEU A 199 14.06 16.32 4.95
N TYR A 200 14.16 15.66 3.80
CA TYR A 200 13.06 14.92 3.17
C TYR A 200 12.52 13.80 4.08
N LEU A 201 13.38 12.93 4.62
CA LEU A 201 12.95 11.83 5.50
C LEU A 201 12.26 12.36 6.76
N CYS A 202 12.86 13.35 7.42
CA CYS A 202 12.31 13.89 8.65
C CYS A 202 10.98 14.62 8.40
N ALA A 203 10.91 15.48 7.38
CA ALA A 203 9.74 16.33 7.14
C ALA A 203 8.55 15.58 6.55
N LEU A 204 8.79 14.61 5.66
CA LEU A 204 7.71 13.99 4.88
C LEU A 204 7.50 12.51 5.14
N GLU A 205 8.54 11.80 5.55
CA GLU A 205 8.42 10.38 5.87
C GLU A 205 8.03 10.19 7.33
N ILE A 206 8.68 10.88 8.27
CA ILE A 206 8.54 10.68 9.72
C ILE A 206 7.48 11.62 10.33
N SER A 207 7.50 12.92 9.99
CA SER A 207 6.61 13.93 10.59
C SER A 207 5.10 13.62 10.47
N PRO A 208 4.56 13.12 9.34
CA PRO A 208 3.14 12.81 9.24
C PRO A 208 2.67 11.73 10.23
N TYR A 209 3.53 10.75 10.54
CA TYR A 209 3.22 9.73 11.55
C TYR A 209 3.25 10.32 12.96
N PHE A 210 4.15 11.27 13.23
CA PHE A 210 4.21 11.99 14.50
C PHE A 210 2.96 12.84 14.74
N ILE A 211 2.47 13.52 13.70
CA ILE A 211 1.23 14.31 13.75
C ILE A 211 0.03 13.38 13.97
N LEU A 212 -0.06 12.27 13.24
CA LEU A 212 -1.13 11.28 13.45
C LEU A 212 -1.12 10.71 14.86
N TYR A 213 0.05 10.30 15.37
CA TYR A 213 0.22 9.81 16.74
C TYR A 213 -0.30 10.81 17.77
N LYS A 214 0.08 12.09 17.61
CA LYS A 214 -0.38 13.15 18.50
C LYS A 214 -1.90 13.35 18.42
N VAL A 215 -2.49 13.37 17.23
CA VAL A 215 -3.93 13.53 17.05
C VAL A 215 -4.72 12.35 17.63
N PHE A 216 -4.23 11.12 17.52
CA PHE A 216 -4.90 9.94 18.10
C PHE A 216 -4.83 9.91 19.64
N ILE A 217 -3.73 10.39 20.24
CA ILE A 217 -3.58 10.43 21.70
C ILE A 217 -4.31 11.62 22.31
N ASP A 218 -4.14 12.82 21.73
CA ASP A 218 -4.79 14.03 22.24
C ASP A 218 -6.29 14.06 21.88
N GLY A 219 -6.70 13.37 20.81
CA GLY A 219 -8.11 13.24 20.39
C GLY A 219 -8.85 12.04 20.98
N GLY A 220 -8.17 11.14 21.71
CA GLY A 220 -8.77 10.02 22.44
C GLY A 220 -9.20 10.36 23.87
N GLY A 221 -9.04 11.62 24.29
CA GLY A 221 -9.48 12.15 25.58
C GLY A 221 -10.70 13.06 25.43
N LEU A 222 -11.86 12.48 25.08
CA LEU A 222 -13.20 13.07 25.24
C LEU A 222 -14.19 11.96 25.58
#